data_AF-A0A536P6F8-F1
#
_entry.id   AF-A0A536P6F8-F1
#
_cell.length_a   1.000
_cell.length_b   1.000
_cell.length_c   1.000
_cell.angle_alpha   90.00
_cell.angle_beta   90.00
_cell.angle_gamma   90.00
#
_symmetry.space_group_name_H-M   'P 1'
#
loop_
_entity.id
_entity.type
_entity.pdbx_description
1 polymer ?
#
loop_
_entity_poly.entity_id
_entity_poly.type
_entity_poly.pdbx_seq_one_letter_code
_entity_poly.pdbx_strand_id
1 'polypeptide(L)'
;MLEERLGGGRSTTGVVRIGETLRRPVGPWTPTIHAFLRHLHASGFAAAPEVFGLDDQGREILSYIPGETWGDHIDPDEPKTELVTVRPWPEA
;
A
#
# COMPACT_ATOMS: atom_id res chain seq x y z
N MET A 1 3.78 -6.53 -20.44
CA MET A 1 4.08 -7.20 -19.16
C MET A 1 2.76 -7.70 -18.57
N LEU A 2 2.79 -8.77 -17.78
CA LEU A 2 1.58 -9.37 -17.19
C LEU A 2 1.15 -8.61 -15.93
N GLU A 3 -0.16 -8.44 -15.72
CA GLU A 3 -0.71 -7.93 -14.47
C GLU A 3 -0.83 -9.08 -13.45
N GLU A 4 -0.24 -8.89 -12.28
CA GLU A 4 -0.37 -9.80 -11.14
C GLU A 4 -1.32 -9.17 -10.12
N ARG A 5 -2.42 -9.85 -9.79
CA ARG A 5 -3.36 -9.34 -8.80
C ARG A 5 -2.82 -9.60 -7.40
N LEU A 6 -2.71 -8.55 -6.59
CA LEU A 6 -2.28 -8.68 -5.21
C LEU A 6 -3.49 -8.95 -4.31
N GLY A 7 -3.38 -9.99 -3.46
CA GLY A 7 -4.42 -10.39 -2.51
C GLY A 7 -4.42 -9.57 -1.21
N GLY A 8 -3.37 -8.80 -0.96
CA GLY A 8 -3.22 -7.99 0.25
C GLY A 8 -4.01 -6.67 0.24
N GLY A 9 -4.21 -6.10 1.43
CA GLY A 9 -4.87 -4.81 1.64
C GLY A 9 -6.32 -4.91 2.09
N ARG A 10 -6.63 -4.32 3.26
CA ARG A 10 -7.96 -4.42 3.88
C ARG A 10 -9.00 -3.46 3.28
N SER A 11 -8.55 -2.39 2.63
CA SER A 11 -9.38 -1.23 2.31
C SER A 11 -9.39 -0.83 0.83
N THR A 12 -8.54 -1.43 0.00
CA THR A 12 -8.45 -1.09 -1.43
C THR A 12 -8.47 -2.37 -2.24
N THR A 13 -9.59 -2.63 -2.92
CA THR A 13 -9.72 -3.75 -3.85
C THR A 13 -9.10 -3.38 -5.21
N GLY A 14 -8.70 -4.40 -5.98
CA GLY A 14 -8.26 -4.17 -7.37
C GLY A 14 -6.84 -3.62 -7.53
N VAL A 15 -5.97 -3.85 -6.55
CA VAL A 15 -4.54 -3.56 -6.68
C VAL A 15 -3.88 -4.62 -7.56
N VAL A 16 -3.12 -4.18 -8.55
CA VAL A 16 -2.31 -5.06 -9.40
C VAL A 16 -0.86 -4.60 -9.45
N ARG A 17 0.06 -5.55 -9.58
CA ARG A 17 1.48 -5.32 -9.84
C ARG A 17 1.78 -5.55 -11.31
N ILE A 18 2.60 -4.68 -11.90
CA ILE A 18 3.13 -4.78 -13.26
C ILE A 18 4.64 -4.48 -13.19
N GLY A 19 5.46 -5.51 -13.29
CA GLY A 19 6.91 -5.38 -13.07
C GLY A 19 7.19 -4.78 -11.69
N GLU A 20 7.94 -3.66 -11.65
CA GLU A 20 8.34 -2.98 -10.41
C GLU A 20 7.38 -1.87 -9.97
N THR A 21 6.14 -1.89 -10.50
CA THR A 21 5.13 -0.86 -10.20
C THR A 21 3.79 -1.46 -9.84
N LEU A 22 3.00 -0.71 -9.10
CA LEU A 22 1.62 -1.00 -8.75
C LEU A 22 0.65 -0.17 -9.60
N ARG A 23 -0.56 -0.68 -9.79
CA ARG A 23 -1.73 0.09 -10.22
C ARG A 23 -2.81 -0.03 -9.14
N ARG A 24 -3.32 1.11 -8.68
CA ARG A 24 -4.35 1.16 -7.63
C ARG A 24 -5.49 2.10 -8.04
N PRO A 25 -6.73 1.83 -7.62
CA PRO A 25 -7.82 2.78 -7.82
C PRO A 25 -7.51 4.13 -7.16
N VAL A 26 -7.88 5.22 -7.83
CA VAL A 26 -7.74 6.58 -7.29
C VAL A 26 -8.96 6.98 -6.47
N GLY A 27 -8.78 7.96 -5.59
CA GLY A 27 -9.85 8.60 -4.83
C GLY A 27 -9.59 10.09 -4.62
N PRO A 28 -10.50 10.83 -3.96
CA PRO A 28 -10.33 12.27 -3.69
C PRO A 28 -9.04 12.62 -2.92
N TRP A 29 -8.50 11.66 -2.17
CA TRP A 29 -7.24 11.81 -1.41
C TRP A 29 -5.98 11.61 -2.26
N THR A 30 -6.08 11.03 -3.47
CA THR A 30 -4.91 10.67 -4.30
C THR A 30 -3.96 11.84 -4.54
N PRO A 31 -4.42 13.06 -4.91
CA PRO A 31 -3.51 14.20 -5.12
C PRO A 31 -2.69 14.56 -3.86
N THR A 32 -3.34 14.53 -2.68
CA THR A 32 -2.68 14.82 -1.40
C THR A 32 -1.65 13.75 -1.04
N ILE A 33 -1.99 12.46 -1.21
CA ILE A 33 -1.05 11.36 -0.97
C ILE A 33 0.13 11.44 -1.94
N HIS A 34 -0.11 11.74 -3.22
CA HIS A 34 0.96 11.92 -4.20
C HIS A 34 1.91 13.06 -3.81
N ALA A 35 1.37 14.21 -3.39
CA ALA A 35 2.18 15.33 -2.92
C ALA A 35 3.02 14.94 -1.69
N PHE A 36 2.44 14.21 -0.74
CA PHE A 36 3.14 13.75 0.46
C PHE A 36 4.28 12.77 0.13
N LEU A 37 4.03 11.76 -0.71
CA LEU A 37 5.06 10.81 -1.12
C LEU A 37 6.23 11.49 -1.86
N ARG A 38 5.92 12.44 -2.76
CA ARG A 38 6.97 13.24 -3.42
C ARG A 38 7.78 14.07 -2.42
N HIS A 39 7.13 14.65 -1.40
CA HIS A 39 7.83 15.39 -0.35
C HIS A 39 8.76 14.50 0.48
N LEU A 40 8.33 13.28 0.83
CA LEU A 40 9.18 12.31 1.53
C LEU A 40 10.45 11.99 0.72
N HIS A 41 10.30 11.67 -0.56
CA HIS A 41 11.43 11.41 -1.45
C HIS A 41 12.35 12.63 -1.58
N ALA A 42 11.79 13.82 -1.80
CA ALA A 42 12.56 15.07 -1.87
C ALA A 42 13.31 15.39 -0.56
N SER A 43 12.83 14.87 0.57
CA SER A 43 13.48 15.01 1.89
C SER A 43 14.50 13.91 2.18
N GLY A 44 14.77 13.01 1.22
CA GLY A 44 15.73 11.91 1.35
C GLY A 44 15.15 10.62 1.94
N PHE A 45 13.84 10.55 2.17
CA PHE A 45 13.19 9.32 2.65
C PHE A 45 12.80 8.41 1.48
N ALA A 46 13.70 7.51 1.10
CA ALA A 46 13.53 6.59 -0.05
C ALA A 46 12.73 5.32 0.26
N ALA A 47 12.35 5.08 1.53
CA ALA A 47 11.59 3.89 1.92
C ALA A 47 10.07 4.00 1.65
N ALA A 48 9.60 5.15 1.15
CA ALA A 48 8.22 5.33 0.72
C ALA A 48 8.05 5.01 -0.78
N PRO A 49 6.83 4.64 -1.25
CA PRO A 49 6.59 4.45 -2.68
C PRO A 49 6.83 5.73 -3.49
N GLU A 50 7.45 5.60 -4.65
CA GLU A 50 7.62 6.67 -5.63
C GLU A 50 6.36 6.79 -6.50
N VAL A 51 5.99 8.01 -6.89
CA VAL A 51 4.78 8.30 -7.66
C VAL A 51 5.11 8.55 -9.12
N PHE A 52 4.64 7.66 -10.01
CA PHE A 52 4.82 7.79 -11.46
C PHE A 52 3.61 8.44 -12.18
N GLY A 53 2.52 8.72 -11.46
CA GLY A 53 1.35 9.41 -12.01
C GLY A 53 0.15 8.48 -12.13
N LEU A 54 -0.60 8.61 -13.23
CA LEU A 54 -1.76 7.78 -13.56
C LEU A 54 -1.49 6.98 -14.84
N ASP A 55 -2.09 5.80 -14.96
CA ASP A 55 -2.11 5.05 -16.22
C ASP A 55 -3.27 5.48 -17.14
N ASP A 56 -3.33 4.90 -18.34
CA ASP A 56 -4.37 5.19 -19.34
C ASP A 56 -5.79 4.81 -18.89
N GLN A 57 -5.92 4.01 -17.83
CA GLN A 57 -7.19 3.62 -17.22
C GLN A 57 -7.54 4.49 -16.00
N GLY A 58 -6.73 5.50 -15.70
CA GLY A 58 -6.92 6.40 -14.56
C GLY A 58 -6.56 5.80 -13.21
N ARG A 59 -5.79 4.70 -13.16
CA ARG A 59 -5.26 4.10 -11.93
C ARG A 59 -3.96 4.79 -11.54
N GLU A 60 -3.72 4.99 -10.25
CA GLU A 60 -2.42 5.53 -9.82
C GLU A 60 -1.30 4.51 -10.03
N ILE A 61 -0.14 5.02 -10.43
CA ILE A 61 1.10 4.26 -10.62
C ILE A 61 2.07 4.60 -9.50
N LEU A 62 2.41 3.60 -8.69
CA LEU A 62 3.40 3.72 -7.61
C LEU A 62 4.51 2.69 -7.80
N SER A 63 5.70 2.93 -7.24
CA SER A 63 6.72 1.88 -7.13
C SER A 63 6.23 0.74 -6.22
N TYR A 64 6.61 -0.48 -6.56
CA TYR A 64 6.44 -1.64 -5.69
C TYR A 64 7.60 -1.71 -4.70
N ILE A 65 7.28 -1.94 -3.42
CA ILE A 65 8.29 -2.20 -2.39
C ILE A 65 8.24 -3.70 -2.08
N PRO A 66 9.30 -4.46 -2.38
CA PRO A 66 9.35 -5.88 -2.05
C PRO A 66 9.42 -6.06 -0.54
N GLY A 67 8.65 -6.99 -0.02
CA GLY A 67 8.61 -7.31 1.40
C GLY A 67 7.36 -8.09 1.78
N GLU A 68 7.33 -8.48 3.04
CA GLU A 68 6.22 -9.20 3.65
C GLU A 68 5.40 -8.23 4.50
N THR A 69 4.09 -8.44 4.53
CA THR A 69 3.18 -7.76 5.43
C THR A 69 2.76 -8.69 6.55
N TRP A 70 2.32 -8.14 7.68
CA TRP A 70 1.77 -8.96 8.77
C TRP A 70 0.62 -9.88 8.31
N GLY A 71 -0.16 -9.44 7.30
CA GLY A 71 -1.26 -10.21 6.75
C GLY A 71 -0.82 -11.51 6.08
N ASP A 72 0.42 -11.59 5.59
CA ASP A 72 0.95 -12.78 4.91
C ASP A 72 1.26 -13.92 5.91
N HIS A 73 1.32 -13.60 7.20
CA HIS A 73 1.55 -14.57 8.29
C HIS A 73 0.28 -14.94 9.06
N ILE A 74 -0.89 -14.38 8.70
CA ILE A 74 -2.16 -14.73 9.33
C ILE A 74 -2.90 -15.69 8.40
N ASP A 75 -3.25 -16.87 8.91
CA ASP A 75 -4.15 -17.77 8.19
C ASP A 75 -5.53 -17.08 8.04
N PRO A 76 -6.07 -16.95 6.80
CA PRO A 76 -7.33 -16.26 6.56
C PRO A 76 -8.53 -16.91 7.28
N ASP A 77 -8.45 -18.21 7.57
CA ASP A 77 -9.48 -18.98 8.27
C ASP A 77 -9.23 -19.07 9.80
N GLU A 78 -8.06 -18.60 10.26
CA GLU A 78 -7.76 -18.54 11.69
C GLU A 78 -8.62 -17.45 12.37
N PRO A 79 -9.37 -17.81 13.44
CA PRO A 79 -10.21 -16.85 14.13
C PRO A 79 -9.33 -15.77 14.78
N LYS A 80 -9.53 -14.52 14.35
CA LYS A 80 -8.81 -13.32 14.82
C LYS A 80 -9.22 -12.88 16.24
N THR A 81 -9.60 -13.83 17.09
CA THR A 81 -10.14 -13.61 18.44
C THR A 81 -9.07 -13.41 19.50
N GLU A 82 -7.80 -13.78 19.25
CA GLU A 82 -6.71 -13.62 20.23
C GLU A 82 -5.84 -12.37 20.04
N LEU A 83 -6.08 -11.54 19.01
CA LEU A 83 -5.22 -10.38 18.67
C LEU A 83 -5.63 -9.04 19.29
N VAL A 84 -6.58 -9.00 20.24
CA VAL A 84 -6.93 -7.77 20.96
C VAL A 84 -6.74 -7.97 22.46
N THR A 85 -5.50 -8.18 22.88
CA THR A 85 -5.13 -7.66 24.21
C THR A 85 -4.95 -6.16 24.04
N VAL A 86 -5.95 -5.39 24.49
CA VAL A 86 -5.80 -3.92 24.60
C VAL A 86 -4.63 -3.67 25.53
N ARG A 87 -3.47 -3.32 24.96
CA ARG A 87 -2.36 -2.80 25.76
C ARG A 87 -2.60 -1.32 25.98
N PRO A 88 -2.59 -0.82 27.22
CA PRO A 88 -2.67 0.61 27.45
C PRO A 88 -1.51 1.29 26.72
N TRP A 89 -1.81 2.38 26.01
CA TRP A 89 -0.79 3.23 25.41
C TRP A 89 0.13 3.74 26.53
N PRO A 90 1.47 3.68 26.37
CA PRO A 90 2.36 4.22 27.40
C PRO A 90 2.08 5.71 27.58
N GLU A 91 1.98 6.17 28.82
CA GLU A 91 1.83 7.61 29.11
C GLU A 91 3.05 8.37 28.56
N ALA A 92 2.80 9.57 28.02
CA ALA A 92 3.77 10.41 27.35
C ALA A 92 4.85 10.97 28.29
#